data_AF-A0A0F3H0L0-F1
#
_entry.id   AF-A0A0F3H0L0-F1
#
_cell.length_a   1.000
_cell.length_b   1.000
_cell.length_c   1.000
_cell.angle_alpha   90.00
_cell.angle_beta   90.00
_cell.angle_gamma   90.00
#
_symmetry.space_group_name_H-M   'P 1'
#
loop_
_entity.id
_entity.type
_entity.pdbx_description
1 polymer ?
#
loop_
_entity_poly.entity_id
_entity_poly.type
_entity_poly.pdbx_seq_one_letter_code
_entity_poly.pdbx_strand_id
1 'polypeptide(L)'
;MPKTTKTEHVPEAFQKVFDKITALTDDVCNKHLTQEYSDLARQLCRKRPSPLTYGTVNSWACGIVYALGHVNFLFDKANKPYMSAIDLCDAFGVAKSTGAAKAKIVRDALKMAQMNPNWYLPSKMGDNPMAWLISFNGVIVDARALPRDFQEEAHIKELIPYIPADKKYGKGLNVTERYRVISENKPL
;
A
#
# COMPACT_ATOMS: atom_id res chain seq x y z
N MET A 1 -14.36 17.55 -15.89
CA MET A 1 -14.32 16.52 -16.96
C MET A 1 -13.77 15.24 -16.36
N PRO A 2 -14.48 14.10 -16.41
CA PRO A 2 -13.99 12.86 -15.81
C PRO A 2 -12.87 12.29 -16.69
N LYS A 3 -11.68 12.10 -16.11
CA LYS A 3 -10.58 11.41 -16.78
C LYS A 3 -10.95 9.93 -16.88
N THR A 4 -11.16 9.48 -18.11
CA THR A 4 -11.29 8.09 -18.55
C THR A 4 -10.34 7.17 -17.78
N THR A 5 -10.92 6.21 -17.08
CA THR A 5 -10.27 4.98 -16.62
C THR A 5 -9.50 4.36 -17.77
N LYS A 6 -8.16 4.41 -17.71
CA LYS A 6 -7.30 3.62 -18.61
C LYS A 6 -7.56 2.15 -18.29
N THR A 7 -8.42 1.52 -19.07
CA THR A 7 -8.56 0.06 -19.10
C THR A 7 -7.22 -0.52 -19.56
N GLU A 8 -6.43 -1.00 -18.60
CA GLU A 8 -5.18 -1.73 -18.83
C GLU A 8 -5.52 -3.10 -19.47
N HIS A 9 -5.80 -3.11 -20.78
CA HIS A 9 -6.00 -4.35 -21.54
C HIS A 9 -4.68 -5.13 -21.58
N VAL A 10 -4.63 -6.30 -20.93
CA VAL A 10 -3.49 -7.23 -21.07
C VAL A 10 -3.60 -7.87 -22.46
N PRO A 11 -2.53 -7.91 -23.29
CA PRO A 11 -2.60 -8.58 -24.57
C PRO A 11 -2.87 -10.07 -24.34
N GLU A 12 -3.68 -10.70 -25.18
CA GLU A 12 -4.17 -12.07 -25.00
C GLU A 12 -3.04 -13.09 -24.76
N ALA A 13 -1.88 -12.87 -25.39
CA ALA A 13 -0.66 -13.66 -25.20
C ALA A 13 -0.11 -13.64 -23.76
N PHE A 14 -0.31 -12.55 -23.03
CA PHE A 14 0.14 -12.38 -21.63
C PHE A 14 -0.96 -12.67 -20.62
N GLN A 15 -2.23 -12.73 -21.05
CA GLN A 15 -3.37 -13.00 -20.16
C GLN A 15 -3.20 -14.34 -19.43
N LYS A 16 -2.81 -15.40 -20.14
CA LYS A 16 -2.59 -16.72 -19.52
C LYS A 16 -1.50 -16.73 -18.46
N VAL A 17 -0.44 -15.92 -18.63
CA VAL A 17 0.64 -15.82 -17.63
C VAL A 17 0.16 -15.00 -16.43
N PHE A 18 -0.54 -13.89 -16.70
CA PHE A 18 -1.15 -13.06 -15.67
C PHE A 18 -2.13 -13.86 -14.78
N ASP A 19 -3.01 -14.66 -15.39
CA ASP A 19 -3.99 -15.46 -14.67
C ASP A 19 -3.31 -16.49 -13.76
N LYS A 20 -2.25 -17.14 -14.25
CA LYS A 20 -1.46 -18.10 -13.47
C LYS A 20 -0.74 -17.43 -12.29
N ILE A 21 -0.12 -16.27 -12.51
CA ILE A 21 0.54 -15.52 -11.43
C ILE A 21 -0.50 -15.09 -10.39
N THR A 22 -1.62 -14.52 -10.85
CA THR A 22 -2.72 -14.07 -9.97
C THR A 22 -3.26 -15.23 -9.13
N ALA A 23 -3.53 -16.38 -9.74
CA ALA A 23 -4.01 -17.55 -9.03
C ALA A 23 -3.02 -18.03 -7.96
N LEU A 24 -1.72 -18.05 -8.26
CA LEU A 24 -0.69 -18.41 -7.29
C LEU A 24 -0.57 -17.40 -6.15
N THR A 25 -0.60 -16.09 -6.46
CA THR A 25 -0.53 -15.06 -5.41
C THR A 25 -1.77 -15.09 -4.52
N ASP A 26 -2.96 -15.28 -5.11
CA ASP A 26 -4.22 -15.35 -4.36
C ASP A 26 -4.23 -16.58 -3.43
N ASP A 27 -3.81 -17.77 -3.89
CA ASP A 27 -3.73 -18.97 -3.04
C ASP A 27 -2.80 -18.78 -1.84
N VAL A 28 -1.58 -18.26 -2.06
CA VAL A 28 -0.63 -18.04 -0.96
C VAL A 28 -1.11 -16.94 -0.01
N CYS A 29 -1.64 -15.83 -0.53
CA CYS A 29 -2.11 -14.72 0.30
C CYS A 29 -3.32 -15.15 1.16
N ASN A 30 -4.25 -15.92 0.60
CA ASN A 30 -5.42 -16.42 1.31
C ASN A 30 -5.05 -17.44 2.39
N LYS A 31 -4.02 -18.27 2.17
CA LYS A 31 -3.56 -19.26 3.16
C LYS A 31 -2.72 -18.65 4.29
N HIS A 32 -1.88 -17.67 3.98
CA HIS A 32 -0.79 -17.26 4.89
C HIS A 32 -0.81 -15.78 5.28
N LEU A 33 -1.51 -14.92 4.54
CA LEU A 33 -1.48 -13.46 4.71
C LEU A 33 -2.90 -12.91 4.89
N THR A 34 -3.27 -11.88 4.12
CA THR A 34 -4.58 -11.23 4.17
C THR A 34 -5.09 -10.95 2.76
N GLN A 35 -6.40 -10.72 2.63
CA GLN A 35 -7.04 -10.35 1.37
C GLN A 35 -6.41 -9.09 0.74
N GLU A 36 -5.96 -8.14 1.56
CA GLU A 36 -5.30 -6.92 1.09
C GLU A 36 -4.00 -7.21 0.32
N TYR A 37 -3.24 -8.26 0.71
CA TYR A 37 -2.06 -8.67 -0.05
C TYR A 37 -2.42 -9.22 -1.43
N SER A 38 -3.46 -10.05 -1.54
CA SER A 38 -3.93 -10.52 -2.84
C SER A 38 -4.44 -9.37 -3.72
N ASP A 39 -5.13 -8.40 -3.14
CA ASP A 39 -5.64 -7.24 -3.89
C ASP A 39 -4.50 -6.38 -4.44
N LEU A 40 -3.48 -6.11 -3.63
CA LEU A 40 -2.29 -5.39 -4.07
C LEU A 40 -1.49 -6.18 -5.10
N ALA A 41 -1.36 -7.51 -4.94
CA ALA A 41 -0.66 -8.36 -5.90
C ALA A 41 -1.35 -8.31 -7.27
N ARG A 42 -2.69 -8.38 -7.31
CA ARG A 42 -3.48 -8.26 -8.54
C ARG A 42 -3.30 -6.91 -9.22
N GLN A 43 -3.30 -5.81 -8.46
CA GLN A 43 -3.03 -4.48 -8.99
C GLN A 43 -1.64 -4.38 -9.60
N LEU A 44 -0.63 -4.90 -8.90
CA LEU A 44 0.76 -4.90 -9.33
C LEU A 44 0.96 -5.71 -10.62
N CYS A 45 0.33 -6.89 -10.73
CA CYS A 45 0.40 -7.73 -11.92
C CYS A 45 -0.11 -7.03 -13.19
N ARG A 46 -1.03 -6.05 -13.07
CA ARG A 46 -1.59 -5.31 -14.21
C ARG A 46 -0.67 -4.17 -14.68
N LYS A 47 0.25 -3.69 -13.82
CA LYS A 47 1.13 -2.56 -14.14
C LYS A 47 2.16 -2.89 -15.21
N ARG A 48 2.32 -1.94 -16.15
CA ARG A 48 3.33 -1.97 -17.22
C ARG A 48 4.48 -0.99 -16.95
N PRO A 49 5.72 -1.28 -17.38
CA PRO A 49 6.15 -2.52 -18.05
C PRO A 49 6.19 -3.67 -17.04
N SER A 50 5.41 -4.73 -17.27
CA SER A 50 5.45 -5.88 -16.37
C SER A 50 6.82 -6.54 -16.62
N PRO A 51 7.66 -6.72 -15.59
CA PRO A 51 9.02 -7.24 -15.79
C PRO A 51 9.05 -8.73 -16.16
N LEU A 52 7.92 -9.33 -16.55
CA LEU A 52 7.69 -10.75 -16.86
C LEU A 52 8.46 -11.29 -18.08
N THR A 53 9.56 -10.66 -18.47
CA THR A 53 10.32 -11.02 -19.68
C THR A 53 11.11 -12.31 -19.52
N TYR A 54 11.52 -12.70 -18.30
CA TYR A 54 12.32 -13.92 -18.05
C TYR A 54 12.04 -14.55 -16.67
N GLY A 55 11.89 -15.87 -16.59
CA GLY A 55 11.73 -16.64 -15.33
C GLY A 55 10.43 -17.46 -15.23
N THR A 56 10.33 -18.34 -14.23
CA THR A 56 9.15 -19.18 -14.01
C THR A 56 8.01 -18.40 -13.37
N VAL A 57 6.76 -18.84 -13.58
CA VAL A 57 5.56 -18.24 -12.97
C VAL A 57 5.69 -18.15 -11.45
N ASN A 58 6.14 -19.22 -10.78
CA ASN A 58 6.34 -19.24 -9.33
C ASN A 58 7.35 -18.19 -8.86
N SER A 59 8.46 -18.01 -9.59
CA SER A 59 9.48 -17.01 -9.22
C SER A 59 8.92 -15.59 -9.29
N TRP A 60 8.06 -15.30 -10.27
CA TRP A 60 7.39 -14.01 -10.39
C TRP A 60 6.33 -13.79 -9.32
N ALA A 61 5.45 -14.78 -9.09
CA ALA A 61 4.45 -14.71 -8.03
C ALA A 61 5.10 -14.48 -6.66
N CYS A 62 6.15 -15.24 -6.35
CA CYS A 62 6.95 -15.05 -5.14
C CYS A 62 7.56 -13.64 -5.07
N GLY A 63 8.22 -13.18 -6.14
CA GLY A 63 8.83 -11.86 -6.17
C GLY A 63 7.84 -10.71 -5.95
N ILE A 64 6.62 -10.82 -6.46
CA ILE A 64 5.55 -9.83 -6.30
C ILE A 64 5.12 -9.73 -4.84
N VAL A 65 4.75 -10.86 -4.22
CA VAL A 65 4.31 -10.86 -2.81
C VAL A 65 5.47 -10.50 -1.89
N TYR A 66 6.69 -10.93 -2.20
CA TYR A 66 7.88 -10.53 -1.46
C TYR A 66 8.11 -9.02 -1.51
N ALA A 67 7.98 -8.40 -2.69
CA ALA A 67 8.11 -6.95 -2.83
C ALA A 67 7.08 -6.20 -1.98
N LEU A 68 5.81 -6.63 -2.02
CA LEU A 68 4.76 -6.10 -1.15
C LEU A 68 5.08 -6.33 0.32
N GLY A 69 5.59 -7.51 0.66
CA GLY A 69 6.04 -7.85 2.02
C GLY A 69 7.12 -6.91 2.53
N HIS A 70 8.09 -6.57 1.68
CA HIS A 70 9.13 -5.59 2.02
C HIS A 70 8.55 -4.19 2.28
N VAL A 71 7.64 -3.71 1.42
CA VAL A 71 6.99 -2.40 1.59
C VAL A 71 6.20 -2.31 2.91
N ASN A 72 5.62 -3.42 3.33
CA ASN A 72 4.68 -3.50 4.46
C ASN A 72 5.26 -4.12 5.75
N PHE A 73 6.59 -4.30 5.81
CA PHE A 73 7.30 -4.89 6.96
C PHE A 73 6.85 -6.33 7.32
N LEU A 74 6.43 -7.12 6.34
CA LEU A 74 5.97 -8.50 6.56
C LEU A 74 7.01 -9.39 7.26
N PHE A 75 8.29 -9.13 6.99
CA PHE A 75 9.41 -9.92 7.51
C PHE A 75 9.88 -9.48 8.90
N ASP A 76 9.23 -8.47 9.50
CA ASP A 76 9.50 -8.00 10.85
C ASP A 76 8.48 -8.60 11.83
N LYS A 77 8.97 -9.30 12.85
CA LYS A 77 8.15 -9.98 13.87
C LYS A 77 7.28 -9.02 14.68
N ALA A 78 7.64 -7.73 14.74
CA ALA A 78 6.85 -6.71 15.42
C ALA A 78 5.56 -6.35 14.65
N ASN A 79 5.45 -6.72 13.38
CA ASN A 79 4.32 -6.37 12.52
C ASN A 79 3.34 -7.55 12.35
N LYS A 80 2.07 -7.23 12.09
CA LYS A 80 1.05 -8.20 11.69
C LYS A 80 0.47 -7.82 10.31
N PRO A 81 0.23 -8.80 9.42
CA PRO A 81 0.70 -10.19 9.52
C PRO A 81 2.24 -10.28 9.50
N TYR A 82 2.79 -11.36 10.06
CA TYR A 82 4.22 -11.68 9.99
C TYR A 82 4.40 -13.00 9.25
N MET A 83 5.35 -13.05 8.33
CA MET A 83 5.82 -14.26 7.69
C MET A 83 7.30 -14.08 7.39
N SER A 84 8.14 -15.09 7.64
CA SER A 84 9.55 -14.96 7.30
C SER A 84 9.76 -14.98 5.78
N ALA A 85 10.86 -14.38 5.31
CA ALA A 85 11.19 -14.40 3.88
C ALA A 85 11.45 -15.82 3.36
N ILE A 86 11.90 -16.74 4.23
CA ILE A 86 12.11 -18.15 3.89
C ILE A 86 10.76 -18.82 3.68
N ASP A 87 9.88 -18.76 4.70
CA ASP A 87 8.55 -19.39 4.63
C ASP A 87 7.74 -18.87 3.44
N LEU A 88 7.83 -17.55 3.17
CA LEU A 88 7.17 -16.97 2.01
C LEU A 88 7.67 -17.59 0.70
N CYS A 89 8.98 -17.74 0.54
CA CYS A 89 9.55 -18.32 -0.68
C CYS A 89 9.23 -19.82 -0.80
N ASP A 90 9.26 -20.54 0.32
CA ASP A 90 8.91 -21.96 0.39
C ASP A 90 7.44 -22.20 0.03
N ALA A 91 6.52 -21.30 0.43
CA ALA A 91 5.12 -21.36 0.04
C ALA A 91 4.90 -21.25 -1.49
N PHE A 92 5.85 -20.66 -2.22
CA PHE A 92 5.84 -20.62 -3.69
C PHE A 92 6.70 -21.73 -4.33
N GLY A 93 7.41 -22.54 -3.53
CA GLY A 93 8.38 -23.53 -4.02
C GLY A 93 9.60 -22.89 -4.69
N VAL A 94 10.05 -21.74 -4.19
CA VAL A 94 11.12 -20.94 -4.79
C VAL A 94 12.26 -20.77 -3.79
N ALA A 95 13.51 -20.85 -4.24
CA ALA A 95 14.65 -20.54 -3.40
C ALA A 95 14.64 -19.07 -2.95
N LYS A 96 14.97 -18.81 -1.68
CA LYS A 96 14.98 -17.45 -1.11
C LYS A 96 15.75 -16.42 -1.95
N SER A 97 16.91 -16.78 -2.47
CA SER A 97 17.74 -15.90 -3.32
C SER A 97 17.03 -15.52 -4.61
N THR A 98 16.35 -16.47 -5.26
CA THR A 98 15.54 -16.25 -6.45
C THR A 98 14.35 -15.32 -6.15
N GLY A 99 13.61 -15.58 -5.06
CA GLY A 99 12.49 -14.74 -4.64
C GLY A 99 12.94 -13.30 -4.36
N ALA A 100 14.02 -13.12 -3.60
CA ALA A 100 14.58 -11.80 -3.30
C ALA A 100 15.06 -11.05 -4.54
N ALA A 101 15.71 -11.75 -5.49
CA ALA A 101 16.15 -11.16 -6.76
C ALA A 101 14.97 -10.69 -7.61
N LYS A 102 13.92 -11.52 -7.74
CA LYS A 102 12.68 -11.12 -8.44
C LYS A 102 11.98 -9.95 -7.77
N ALA A 103 11.90 -9.96 -6.45
CA ALA A 103 11.35 -8.87 -5.68
C ALA A 103 12.10 -7.56 -5.92
N LYS A 104 13.44 -7.61 -6.03
CA LYS A 104 14.25 -6.43 -6.36
C LYS A 104 13.88 -5.86 -7.74
N ILE A 105 13.77 -6.71 -8.76
CA ILE A 105 13.36 -6.28 -10.10
C ILE A 105 11.99 -5.59 -10.06
N VAL A 106 11.02 -6.16 -9.34
CA VAL A 106 9.69 -5.56 -9.16
C VAL A 106 9.78 -4.18 -8.50
N ARG A 107 10.52 -4.07 -7.39
CA ARG A 107 10.67 -2.81 -6.66
C ARG A 107 11.38 -1.75 -7.49
N ASP A 108 12.43 -2.11 -8.20
CA ASP A 108 13.18 -1.18 -9.06
C ASP A 108 12.30 -0.68 -10.22
N ALA A 109 11.56 -1.57 -10.87
CA ALA A 109 10.67 -1.23 -11.98
C ALA A 109 9.53 -0.29 -11.57
N LEU A 110 8.98 -0.47 -10.36
CA LEU A 110 7.86 0.30 -9.83
C LEU A 110 8.28 1.41 -8.85
N LYS A 111 9.59 1.64 -8.69
CA LYS A 111 10.19 2.60 -7.75
C LYS A 111 9.61 2.47 -6.34
N MET A 112 9.45 1.23 -5.89
CA MET A 112 8.95 0.93 -4.55
C MET A 112 10.04 1.20 -3.51
N ALA A 113 9.70 2.04 -2.55
CA ALA A 113 10.42 2.19 -1.30
C ALA A 113 9.60 1.56 -0.17
N GLN A 114 10.24 1.35 0.98
CA GLN A 114 9.54 0.97 2.20
C GLN A 114 8.48 2.03 2.53
N MET A 115 7.29 1.61 2.99
CA MET A 115 6.14 2.49 3.25
C MET A 115 5.62 3.27 2.04
N ASN A 116 5.92 2.86 0.79
CA ASN A 116 5.36 3.53 -0.38
C ASN A 116 3.80 3.49 -0.33
N PRO A 117 3.11 4.65 -0.28
CA PRO A 117 1.66 4.70 -0.08
C PRO A 117 0.85 3.98 -1.17
N ASN A 118 1.37 3.88 -2.40
CA ASN A 118 0.68 3.20 -3.49
C ASN A 118 0.62 1.67 -3.32
N TRP A 119 1.49 1.12 -2.47
CA TRP A 119 1.67 -0.32 -2.27
C TRP A 119 1.61 -0.71 -0.79
N TYR A 120 1.04 0.17 0.04
CA TYR A 120 0.85 -0.05 1.46
C TYR A 120 -0.53 -0.65 1.75
N LEU A 121 -0.64 -1.49 2.77
CA LEU A 121 -1.92 -2.08 3.17
C LEU A 121 -2.93 -0.98 3.55
N PRO A 122 -4.10 -0.91 2.90
CA PRO A 122 -5.16 0.06 3.24
C PRO A 122 -5.52 0.11 4.72
N SER A 123 -5.55 -1.04 5.41
CA SER A 123 -5.84 -1.12 6.84
C SER A 123 -4.79 -0.43 7.71
N LYS A 124 -3.53 -0.40 7.26
CA LYS A 124 -2.40 0.26 7.95
C LYS A 124 -2.14 1.68 7.44
N MET A 125 -2.90 2.18 6.46
CA MET A 125 -2.64 3.48 5.83
C MET A 125 -2.62 4.64 6.85
N GLY A 126 -3.40 4.54 7.92
CA GLY A 126 -3.41 5.53 9.00
C GLY A 126 -2.06 5.68 9.70
N ASP A 127 -1.20 4.67 9.68
CA ASP A 127 0.11 4.65 10.35
C ASP A 127 1.26 4.99 9.39
N ASN A 128 0.98 5.25 8.11
CA ASN A 128 2.01 5.51 7.11
C ASN A 128 2.38 7.00 7.03
N PRO A 129 3.50 7.46 7.61
CA PRO A 129 3.87 8.88 7.57
C PRO A 129 4.04 9.39 6.13
N MET A 130 4.50 8.56 5.19
CA MET A 130 4.69 8.96 3.79
C MET A 130 3.38 9.29 3.07
N ALA A 131 2.25 8.81 3.58
CA ALA A 131 0.92 9.13 3.04
C ALA A 131 0.33 10.44 3.60
N TRP A 132 0.91 10.98 4.68
CA TRP A 132 0.34 12.11 5.43
C TRP A 132 1.23 13.35 5.47
N LEU A 133 2.52 13.22 5.16
CA LEU A 133 3.43 14.36 5.08
C LEU A 133 3.22 15.11 3.77
N ILE A 134 2.64 16.31 3.86
CA ILE A 134 2.35 17.19 2.72
C ILE A 134 3.10 18.51 2.84
N SER A 135 3.35 19.18 1.71
CA SER A 135 3.83 20.58 1.74
C SER A 135 2.64 21.52 1.92
N PHE A 136 2.69 22.34 2.96
CA PHE A 136 1.70 23.37 3.26
C PHE A 136 2.44 24.68 3.54
N ASN A 137 2.23 25.71 2.71
CA ASN A 137 2.93 26.99 2.77
C ASN A 137 4.47 26.86 2.84
N GLY A 138 5.04 25.94 2.07
CA GLY A 138 6.49 25.72 2.02
C GLY A 138 7.08 24.93 3.18
N VAL A 139 6.27 24.48 4.14
CA VAL A 139 6.67 23.64 5.26
C VAL A 139 6.09 22.24 5.10
N ILE A 140 6.85 21.20 5.45
CA ILE A 140 6.34 19.82 5.49
C ILE A 140 5.58 19.64 6.81
N VAL A 141 4.31 19.28 6.71
CA VAL A 141 3.43 19.08 7.86
C VAL A 141 2.71 17.74 7.76
N ASP A 142 2.31 17.21 8.91
CA ASP A 142 1.42 16.06 8.97
C ASP A 142 -0.03 16.52 8.78
N ALA A 143 -0.64 16.12 7.66
CA ALA A 143 -2.00 16.51 7.31
C ALA A 143 -3.04 16.09 8.37
N ARG A 144 -2.77 15.05 9.16
CA ARG A 144 -3.67 14.57 10.22
C ARG A 144 -3.81 15.58 11.37
N ALA A 145 -2.83 16.46 11.54
CA ALA A 145 -2.85 17.51 12.55
C ALA A 145 -3.45 18.82 12.04
N LEU A 146 -3.73 18.94 10.73
CA LEU A 146 -4.33 20.15 10.17
C LEU A 146 -5.81 20.28 10.54
N PRO A 147 -6.36 21.51 10.63
CA PRO A 147 -7.80 21.74 10.72
C PRO A 147 -8.58 21.03 9.60
N ARG A 148 -9.83 20.68 9.88
CA ARG A 148 -10.71 19.91 8.99
C ARG A 148 -10.77 20.49 7.57
N ASP A 149 -10.98 21.80 7.44
CA ASP A 149 -11.11 22.46 6.14
C ASP A 149 -9.85 22.25 5.25
N PHE A 150 -8.66 22.25 5.85
CA PHE A 150 -7.40 21.96 5.13
C PHE A 150 -7.22 20.47 4.83
N GLN A 151 -7.75 19.58 5.68
CA GLN A 151 -7.78 18.14 5.36
C GLN A 151 -8.69 17.86 4.17
N GLU A 152 -9.86 18.50 4.12
CA GLU A 152 -10.80 18.40 3.01
C GLU A 152 -10.16 18.93 1.71
N GLU A 153 -9.51 20.09 1.77
CA GLU A 153 -8.78 20.63 0.61
C GLU A 153 -7.63 19.72 0.16
N ALA A 154 -6.83 19.19 1.09
CA ALA A 154 -5.76 18.25 0.78
C ALA A 154 -6.29 16.96 0.15
N HIS A 155 -7.46 16.47 0.59
CA HIS A 155 -8.10 15.29 0.01
C HIS A 155 -8.65 15.58 -1.40
N ILE A 156 -9.29 16.73 -1.63
CA ILE A 156 -9.75 17.17 -2.96
C ILE A 156 -8.59 17.25 -3.94
N LYS A 157 -7.41 17.66 -3.46
CA LYS A 157 -6.16 17.71 -4.24
C LYS A 157 -5.44 16.36 -4.36
N GLU A 158 -6.03 15.28 -3.84
CA GLU A 158 -5.45 13.93 -3.81
C GLU A 158 -4.08 13.85 -3.11
N LEU A 159 -3.79 14.80 -2.21
CA LEU A 159 -2.54 14.82 -1.42
C LEU A 159 -2.58 13.87 -0.22
N ILE A 160 -3.79 13.53 0.24
CA ILE A 160 -4.03 12.54 1.28
C ILE A 160 -5.10 11.54 0.85
N PRO A 161 -5.02 10.27 1.31
CA PRO A 161 -5.88 9.20 0.81
C PRO A 161 -7.35 9.33 1.23
N TYR A 162 -7.63 9.98 2.35
CA TYR A 162 -8.97 10.23 2.89
C TYR A 162 -8.90 11.35 3.94
N ILE A 163 -10.04 11.90 4.34
CA ILE A 163 -10.13 12.91 5.40
C ILE A 163 -9.98 12.25 6.78
N PRO A 164 -8.90 12.50 7.55
CA PRO A 164 -8.67 11.87 8.86
C PRO A 164 -9.79 12.11 9.86
N ALA A 165 -10.37 13.30 9.88
CA ALA A 165 -11.46 13.67 10.78
C ALA A 165 -12.72 12.80 10.63
N ASP A 166 -12.92 12.16 9.47
CA ASP A 166 -14.08 11.29 9.22
C ASP A 166 -13.85 9.86 9.76
N LYS A 167 -12.59 9.44 9.91
CA LYS A 167 -12.26 8.22 10.65
C LYS A 167 -12.22 8.53 12.15
N LYS A 168 -13.39 8.58 12.79
CA LYS A 168 -13.47 8.63 14.27
C LYS A 168 -12.64 7.48 14.86
N TYR A 169 -11.52 7.79 15.51
CA TYR A 169 -10.71 6.82 16.24
C TYR A 169 -11.55 6.16 17.34
N GLY A 170 -11.62 4.83 17.31
CA GLY A 170 -12.15 4.04 18.41
C GLY A 170 -11.33 4.25 19.68
N LYS A 171 -12.04 4.42 20.80
CA LYS A 171 -11.59 4.62 22.20
C LYS A 171 -11.09 6.02 22.59
N GLY A 172 -12.04 6.78 23.16
CA GLY A 172 -11.88 7.36 24.49
C GLY A 172 -11.06 8.64 24.62
N LEU A 173 -11.68 9.78 24.32
CA LEU A 173 -11.69 10.98 25.16
C LEU A 173 -12.72 11.96 24.60
N ASN A 174 -13.63 12.39 25.47
CA ASN A 174 -14.81 13.17 25.15
C ASN A 174 -14.40 14.56 24.60
N VAL A 175 -14.69 14.83 23.33
CA VAL A 175 -14.31 16.08 22.63
C VAL A 175 -15.19 17.27 23.05
N THR A 176 -16.19 17.03 23.90
CA THR A 176 -17.14 18.05 24.34
C THR A 176 -16.55 19.03 25.38
N GLU A 177 -15.43 18.70 26.03
CA GLU A 177 -14.82 19.57 27.05
C GLU A 177 -13.79 20.58 26.51
N ARG A 178 -13.20 20.39 25.31
CA ARG A 178 -12.13 21.28 24.81
C ARG A 178 -12.61 22.52 24.08
N TYR A 179 -13.84 22.54 23.57
CA TYR A 179 -14.38 23.70 22.84
C TYR A 179 -14.95 24.80 23.75
N ARG A 180 -15.13 24.51 25.05
CA ARG A 180 -15.66 25.49 26.00
C ARG A 180 -14.62 26.48 26.53
N VAL A 181 -13.33 26.21 26.36
CA VAL A 181 -12.24 27.05 26.91
C VAL A 181 -11.62 27.98 25.86
N ILE A 182 -11.88 27.75 24.57
CA ILE A 182 -11.21 28.48 23.47
C ILE A 182 -12.13 29.58 22.88
N SER A 183 -13.42 29.59 23.20
CA SER A 183 -14.37 30.59 22.70
C SER A 183 -14.49 31.88 23.55
N GLU A 184 -13.76 31.99 24.66
CA GLU A 184 -13.90 33.13 25.59
C GLU A 184 -12.76 34.17 25.56
N ASN A 185 -11.75 34.07 24.69
CA ASN A 185 -10.69 35.09 24.63
C ASN A 185 -10.35 35.58 23.21
N LYS A 186 -11.31 36.32 22.63
CA LYS A 186 -11.16 37.70 22.07
C LYS A 186 -10.13 37.95 20.92
N PRO A 187 -10.09 39.14 20.30
CA PRO A 187 -10.86 39.54 19.11
C PRO A 187 -9.99 40.04 17.90
N LEU A 188 -10.71 40.31 16.80
CA LEU A 188 -10.33 40.91 15.50
C LEU A 188 -9.39 40.09 14.60
#